data_AF-A0A957A225-F1
#
_entry.id   AF-A0A957A225-F1
#
_cell.length_a   1.000
_cell.length_b   1.000
_cell.length_c   1.000
_cell.angle_alpha   90.00
_cell.angle_beta   90.00
_cell.angle_gamma   90.00
#
_symmetry.space_group_name_H-M   'P 1'
#
loop_
_entity.id
_entity.type
_entity.pdbx_description
1 polymer ?
#
loop_
_entity_poly.entity_id
_entity_poly.type
_entity_poly.pdbx_seq_one_letter_code
_entity_poly.pdbx_strand_id
1 'polypeptide(L)'
;MYQNQIWQIAIVGLSIVAAFAAYGCGGDDDSDEDEIAAVEAVVKEVAESDASNAEYVFAHVTDRFLEALYFASRDECMAIPDECLGEPAVVESFADTEVNGDTATTVATLDFGTLEIGLVKEDGAWLLDTGGAASDDVPEGAATIELALNEFSFGLDRESIPAGGNFAFRAHNAGKQAHEVVVVRVPEGSSAEEAVGAVAEEEAPPVGFKVFIQPGQTVDMAFDTPLEAGSYVLVCFFPDVNDPEFTSHIEKGMVTEFVVH
;
A
#
# COMPACT_ATOMS: atom_id res chain seq x y z
N MET A 1 3.25 -18.98 -13.03
CA MET A 1 2.71 -20.03 -12.09
C MET A 1 3.01 -19.75 -10.62
N TYR A 2 4.11 -19.06 -10.26
CA TYR A 2 4.42 -18.68 -8.87
C TYR A 2 4.07 -17.22 -8.52
N GLN A 3 3.86 -16.35 -9.53
CA GLN A 3 3.42 -14.95 -9.37
C GLN A 3 1.95 -14.80 -8.93
N ASN A 4 1.10 -15.80 -9.22
CA ASN A 4 -0.32 -15.79 -8.86
C ASN A 4 -0.57 -15.75 -7.34
N GLN A 5 0.42 -16.09 -6.51
CA GLN A 5 0.27 -15.98 -5.05
C GLN A 5 0.53 -14.58 -4.51
N ILE A 6 1.29 -13.73 -5.23
CA ILE A 6 1.59 -12.36 -4.80
C ILE A 6 0.33 -11.50 -4.89
N TRP A 7 -0.48 -11.69 -5.94
CA TRP A 7 -1.76 -10.99 -6.11
C TRP A 7 -2.93 -11.64 -5.36
N GLN A 8 -2.87 -12.94 -5.04
CA GLN A 8 -3.90 -13.58 -4.22
C GLN A 8 -3.85 -13.18 -2.74
N ILE A 9 -2.72 -12.69 -2.22
CA ILE A 9 -2.62 -12.30 -0.79
C ILE A 9 -2.96 -10.82 -0.58
N ALA A 10 -2.95 -9.99 -1.64
CA ALA A 10 -3.13 -8.53 -1.53
C ALA A 10 -4.59 -8.05 -1.52
N ILE A 11 -5.60 -8.92 -1.72
CA ILE A 11 -7.00 -8.49 -1.85
C ILE A 11 -7.71 -8.65 -0.49
N VAL A 12 -7.53 -7.66 0.38
CA VAL A 12 -8.51 -7.37 1.45
C VAL A 12 -9.42 -6.26 0.95
N GLY A 13 -10.41 -6.65 0.14
CA GLY A 13 -11.42 -5.73 -0.37
C GLY A 13 -12.39 -5.33 0.73
N LEU A 14 -12.27 -4.10 1.24
CA LEU A 14 -13.22 -3.52 2.21
C LEU A 14 -13.71 -2.16 1.70
N SER A 15 -14.76 -2.19 0.88
CA SER A 15 -15.36 -0.99 0.28
C SER A 15 -16.01 -0.10 1.35
N ILE A 16 -15.49 1.10 1.57
CA ILE A 16 -16.16 2.16 2.35
C ILE A 16 -16.15 3.47 1.55
N VAL A 17 -17.32 3.80 1.00
CA VAL A 17 -17.57 5.03 0.25
C VAL A 17 -17.57 6.24 1.19
N ALA A 18 -16.59 7.12 1.06
CA ALA A 18 -16.63 8.48 1.60
C ALA A 18 -16.74 9.49 0.44
N ALA A 19 -17.93 10.05 0.24
CA ALA A 19 -18.18 11.08 -0.76
C ALA A 19 -17.92 12.47 -0.17
N PHE A 20 -16.99 13.22 -0.77
CA PHE A 20 -16.99 14.68 -0.67
C PHE A 20 -16.72 15.31 -2.03
N ALA A 21 -17.71 16.08 -2.48
CA ALA A 21 -17.56 17.00 -3.60
C ALA A 21 -17.26 18.39 -3.05
N ALA A 22 -16.26 19.06 -3.64
CA ALA A 22 -16.14 20.50 -3.57
C ALA A 22 -16.00 21.05 -4.99
N TYR A 23 -16.73 22.14 -5.26
CA TYR A 23 -16.84 22.84 -6.52
C TYR A 23 -16.37 24.28 -6.28
N GLY A 24 -15.52 24.86 -7.12
CA GLY A 24 -15.11 26.25 -6.94
C GLY A 24 -14.18 26.89 -7.98
N CYS A 25 -14.78 27.40 -9.07
CA CYS A 25 -14.46 28.62 -9.86
C CYS A 25 -13.03 29.23 -9.89
N GLY A 26 -12.29 28.97 -10.99
CA GLY A 26 -12.09 29.87 -12.14
C GLY A 26 -11.21 31.13 -12.02
N GLY A 27 -9.92 30.98 -12.36
CA GLY A 27 -9.03 32.04 -12.86
C GLY A 27 -7.53 31.67 -12.77
N ASP A 28 -6.82 31.50 -13.89
CA ASP A 28 -5.50 30.82 -14.01
C ASP A 28 -5.47 29.37 -13.44
N ASP A 29 -6.38 29.06 -12.51
CA ASP A 29 -6.80 27.74 -12.02
C ASP A 29 -7.18 26.77 -13.14
N ASP A 30 -7.69 27.24 -14.28
CA ASP A 30 -8.18 26.33 -15.33
C ASP A 30 -7.06 25.41 -15.87
N SER A 31 -5.79 25.88 -15.93
CA SER A 31 -4.68 25.01 -16.36
C SER A 31 -4.21 24.06 -15.28
N ASP A 32 -4.28 24.46 -14.01
CA ASP A 32 -3.86 23.60 -12.90
C ASP A 32 -4.94 22.55 -12.61
N GLU A 33 -6.22 22.90 -12.71
CA GLU A 33 -7.36 21.96 -12.66
C GLU A 33 -7.31 20.95 -13.82
N ASP A 34 -7.01 21.41 -15.05
CA ASP A 34 -6.83 20.51 -16.21
C ASP A 34 -5.65 19.55 -16.01
N GLU A 35 -4.54 20.02 -15.43
CA GLU A 35 -3.36 19.20 -15.14
C GLU A 35 -3.59 18.22 -13.98
N ILE A 36 -4.29 18.63 -12.92
CA ILE A 36 -4.74 17.74 -11.85
C ILE A 36 -5.63 16.64 -12.42
N ALA A 37 -6.62 17.00 -13.23
CA ALA A 37 -7.52 16.03 -13.87
C ALA A 37 -6.75 15.08 -14.80
N ALA A 38 -5.72 15.57 -15.51
CA ALA A 38 -4.87 14.74 -16.35
C ALA A 38 -4.04 13.74 -15.53
N VAL A 39 -3.46 14.17 -14.40
CA VAL A 39 -2.73 13.30 -13.47
C VAL A 39 -3.65 12.19 -12.94
N GLU A 40 -4.80 12.56 -12.37
CA GLU A 40 -5.75 11.60 -11.81
C GLU A 40 -6.30 10.63 -12.88
N ALA A 41 -6.53 11.12 -14.11
CA ALA A 41 -6.97 10.28 -15.21
C ALA A 41 -5.93 9.22 -15.59
N VAL A 42 -4.64 9.56 -15.65
CA VAL A 42 -3.58 8.59 -15.97
C VAL A 42 -3.43 7.57 -14.84
N VAL A 43 -3.45 8.01 -13.57
CA VAL A 43 -3.40 7.07 -12.43
C VAL A 43 -4.57 6.10 -12.49
N LYS A 44 -5.78 6.61 -12.75
CA LYS A 44 -6.99 5.79 -12.86
C LYS A 44 -6.91 4.78 -14.00
N GLU A 45 -6.56 5.23 -15.20
CA GLU A 45 -6.49 4.36 -16.37
C GLU A 45 -5.42 3.28 -16.19
N VAL A 46 -4.27 3.59 -15.59
CA VAL A 46 -3.23 2.60 -15.28
C VAL A 46 -3.73 1.59 -14.23
N ALA A 47 -4.34 2.06 -13.14
CA ALA A 47 -4.81 1.19 -12.06
C ALA A 47 -5.96 0.25 -12.48
N GLU A 48 -6.87 0.73 -13.33
CA GLU A 48 -8.02 -0.03 -13.82
C GLU A 48 -7.72 -0.86 -15.09
N SER A 49 -6.48 -0.84 -15.59
CA SER A 49 -6.06 -1.59 -16.77
C SER A 49 -5.61 -3.01 -16.44
N ASP A 50 -6.01 -3.95 -17.29
CA ASP A 50 -5.50 -5.32 -17.30
C ASP A 50 -4.49 -5.53 -18.45
N ALA A 51 -4.06 -6.78 -18.64
CA ALA A 51 -3.12 -7.15 -19.70
C ALA A 51 -3.63 -6.88 -21.13
N SER A 52 -4.94 -6.72 -21.34
CA SER A 52 -5.48 -6.35 -22.65
C SER A 52 -5.13 -4.91 -23.05
N ASN A 53 -4.80 -4.06 -22.07
CA ASN A 53 -4.34 -2.68 -22.24
C ASN A 53 -2.86 -2.48 -21.86
N ALA A 54 -2.06 -3.56 -21.85
CA ALA A 54 -0.67 -3.51 -21.40
C ALA A 54 0.21 -2.50 -22.16
N GLU A 55 -0.02 -2.31 -23.47
CA GLU A 55 0.71 -1.29 -24.26
C GLU A 55 0.50 0.12 -23.71
N TYR A 56 -0.73 0.44 -23.28
CA TYR A 56 -1.03 1.72 -22.64
C TYR A 56 -0.31 1.82 -21.29
N VAL A 57 -0.45 0.81 -20.43
CA VAL A 57 0.19 0.82 -19.10
C VAL A 57 1.69 1.04 -19.22
N PHE A 58 2.37 0.26 -20.05
CA PHE A 58 3.81 0.40 -20.22
C PHE A 58 4.22 1.73 -20.86
N ALA A 59 3.37 2.39 -21.63
CA ALA A 59 3.65 3.74 -22.12
C ALA A 59 3.49 4.84 -21.06
N HIS A 60 2.79 4.58 -19.95
CA HIS A 60 2.42 5.57 -18.93
C HIS A 60 3.02 5.29 -17.53
N VAL A 61 4.03 4.41 -17.46
CA VAL A 61 4.78 4.13 -16.23
C VAL A 61 6.27 4.16 -16.53
N THR A 62 7.07 4.69 -15.59
CA THR A 62 8.53 4.60 -15.66
C THR A 62 9.02 3.22 -15.21
N ASP A 63 10.28 2.89 -15.48
CA ASP A 63 10.90 1.65 -14.97
C ASP A 63 10.92 1.64 -13.44
N ARG A 64 11.12 2.80 -12.83
CA ARG A 64 11.12 2.97 -11.38
C ARG A 64 9.78 2.61 -10.76
N PHE A 65 8.67 2.96 -11.42
CA PHE A 65 7.34 2.61 -10.94
C PHE A 65 7.10 1.10 -10.99
N LEU A 66 7.52 0.45 -12.09
CA LEU A 66 7.44 -1.01 -12.24
C LEU A 66 8.26 -1.73 -11.17
N GLU A 67 9.48 -1.26 -10.89
CA GLU A 67 10.31 -1.83 -9.81
C GLU A 67 9.67 -1.62 -8.43
N ALA A 68 9.03 -0.48 -8.19
CA ALA A 68 8.47 -0.12 -6.89
C ALA A 68 7.19 -0.88 -6.54
N LEU A 69 6.26 -1.03 -7.48
CA LEU A 69 4.94 -1.62 -7.22
C LEU A 69 4.75 -3.02 -7.82
N TYR A 70 5.44 -3.33 -8.91
CA TYR A 70 5.31 -4.63 -9.60
C TYR A 70 6.51 -5.55 -9.36
N PHE A 71 7.56 -5.05 -8.68
CA PHE A 71 8.76 -5.80 -8.34
C PHE A 71 9.47 -6.45 -9.54
N ALA A 72 9.36 -5.83 -10.71
CA ALA A 72 9.85 -6.40 -11.96
C ALA A 72 10.39 -5.32 -12.90
N SER A 73 11.38 -5.68 -13.71
CA SER A 73 11.81 -4.82 -14.80
C SER A 73 10.74 -4.77 -15.90
N ARG A 74 10.82 -3.74 -16.75
CA ARG A 74 9.93 -3.60 -17.90
C ARG A 74 9.97 -4.81 -18.83
N ASP A 75 11.15 -5.32 -19.15
CA ASP A 75 11.31 -6.47 -20.04
C ASP A 75 10.67 -7.75 -19.45
N GLU A 76 10.80 -7.95 -18.13
CA GLU A 76 10.16 -9.07 -17.43
C GLU A 76 8.63 -8.92 -17.45
N CYS A 77 8.11 -7.74 -17.11
CA CYS A 77 6.67 -7.47 -17.15
C CYS A 77 6.06 -7.62 -18.54
N MET A 78 6.73 -7.12 -19.58
CA MET A 78 6.27 -7.24 -20.96
C MET A 78 6.30 -8.68 -21.49
N ALA A 79 7.15 -9.55 -20.93
CA ALA A 79 7.19 -10.96 -21.32
C ALA A 79 5.98 -11.75 -20.80
N ILE A 80 5.36 -11.29 -19.71
CA ILE A 80 4.25 -11.95 -19.00
C ILE A 80 3.24 -10.91 -18.48
N PRO A 81 2.59 -10.12 -19.35
CA PRO A 81 1.76 -8.97 -18.93
C PRO A 81 0.58 -9.36 -18.03
N ASP A 82 -0.06 -10.50 -18.28
CA ASP A 82 -1.13 -11.02 -17.41
C ASP A 82 -0.63 -11.32 -15.99
N GLU A 83 0.58 -11.89 -15.85
CA GLU A 83 1.14 -12.22 -14.52
C GLU A 83 1.73 -10.98 -13.83
N CYS A 84 2.32 -10.04 -14.57
CA CYS A 84 2.88 -8.82 -13.98
C CYS A 84 1.78 -7.85 -13.54
N LEU A 85 0.86 -7.47 -14.45
CA LEU A 85 -0.14 -6.43 -14.15
C LEU A 85 -1.22 -6.92 -13.18
N GLY A 86 -1.46 -8.23 -13.15
CA GLY A 86 -2.44 -8.82 -12.24
C GLY A 86 -3.88 -8.45 -12.60
N GLU A 87 -4.76 -8.55 -11.60
CA GLU A 87 -6.14 -8.07 -11.72
C GLU A 87 -6.18 -6.55 -11.56
N PRO A 88 -7.03 -5.84 -12.34
CA PRO A 88 -7.16 -4.39 -12.23
C PRO A 88 -7.71 -4.01 -10.85
N ALA A 89 -7.17 -2.95 -10.28
CA ALA A 89 -7.71 -2.33 -9.07
C ALA A 89 -8.87 -1.41 -9.43
N VAL A 90 -9.70 -1.06 -8.44
CA VAL A 90 -10.75 -0.05 -8.61
C VAL A 90 -10.32 1.23 -7.90
N VAL A 91 -10.26 2.36 -8.63
CA VAL A 91 -10.02 3.66 -7.99
C VAL A 91 -11.31 4.21 -7.41
N GLU A 92 -11.36 4.34 -6.09
CA GLU A 92 -12.51 4.85 -5.36
C GLU A 92 -12.49 6.39 -5.27
N SER A 93 -11.32 6.99 -5.01
CA SER A 93 -11.17 8.44 -4.88
C SER A 93 -9.72 8.90 -5.02
N PHE A 94 -9.54 10.20 -5.21
CA PHE A 94 -8.27 10.91 -5.15
C PHE A 94 -8.31 11.97 -4.05
N ALA A 95 -7.16 12.25 -3.46
CA ALA A 95 -6.93 13.32 -2.49
C ALA A 95 -5.53 13.91 -2.69
N ASP A 96 -5.34 15.15 -2.20
CA ASP A 96 -4.05 15.82 -2.13
C ASP A 96 -3.24 15.80 -3.45
N THR A 97 -3.93 15.92 -4.59
CA THR A 97 -3.28 16.00 -5.89
C THR A 97 -2.58 17.35 -6.03
N GLU A 98 -1.26 17.32 -6.13
CA GLU A 98 -0.41 18.50 -6.31
C GLU A 98 0.40 18.38 -7.60
N VAL A 99 0.31 19.40 -8.46
CA VAL A 99 1.10 19.50 -9.69
C VAL A 99 2.15 20.60 -9.52
N ASN A 100 3.41 20.25 -9.81
CA ASN A 100 4.56 21.12 -9.68
C ASN A 100 5.42 21.04 -10.95
N GLY A 101 5.03 21.79 -11.99
CA GLY A 101 5.71 21.79 -13.28
C GLY A 101 5.63 20.42 -13.97
N ASP A 102 6.77 19.75 -14.13
CA ASP A 102 6.87 18.43 -14.76
C ASP A 102 6.83 17.28 -13.74
N THR A 103 6.36 17.55 -12.51
CA THR A 103 6.18 16.54 -11.46
C THR A 103 4.81 16.68 -10.83
N ALA A 104 4.23 15.58 -10.35
CA ALA A 104 3.00 15.61 -9.58
C ALA A 104 2.98 14.53 -8.50
N THR A 105 2.14 14.70 -7.50
CA THR A 105 1.82 13.69 -6.49
C THR A 105 0.30 13.62 -6.32
N THR A 106 -0.23 12.45 -6.02
CA THR A 106 -1.64 12.26 -5.66
C THR A 106 -1.77 11.10 -4.69
N VAL A 107 -2.75 11.18 -3.79
CA VAL A 107 -3.16 10.07 -2.93
C VAL A 107 -4.36 9.40 -3.57
N ALA A 108 -4.19 8.16 -4.02
CA ALA A 108 -5.26 7.35 -4.60
C ALA A 108 -5.78 6.34 -3.59
N THR A 109 -7.10 6.34 -3.35
CA THR A 109 -7.77 5.27 -2.60
C THR A 109 -8.25 4.22 -3.58
N LEU A 110 -7.74 3.01 -3.42
CA LEU A 110 -8.04 1.83 -4.21
C LEU A 110 -8.87 0.87 -3.35
N ASP A 111 -9.57 -0.07 -3.99
CA ASP A 111 -10.35 -1.12 -3.33
C ASP A 111 -9.54 -2.02 -2.39
N PHE A 112 -8.21 -2.06 -2.56
CA PHE A 112 -7.28 -2.76 -1.67
C PHE A 112 -6.49 -1.84 -0.74
N GLY A 113 -6.64 -0.51 -0.77
CA GLY A 113 -5.92 0.40 0.13
C GLY A 113 -5.52 1.75 -0.49
N THR A 114 -4.88 2.60 0.31
CA THR A 114 -4.51 3.96 -0.10
C THR A 114 -3.01 4.08 -0.39
N LEU A 115 -2.68 4.55 -1.60
CA LEU A 115 -1.31 4.75 -2.07
C LEU A 115 -1.03 6.22 -2.36
N GLU A 116 0.20 6.65 -2.07
CA GLU A 116 0.77 7.88 -2.60
C GLU A 116 1.47 7.54 -3.92
N ILE A 117 1.06 8.22 -4.99
CA ILE A 117 1.58 8.03 -6.34
C ILE A 117 2.27 9.33 -6.78
N GLY A 118 3.53 9.21 -7.19
CA GLY A 118 4.29 10.30 -7.80
C GLY A 118 4.36 10.12 -9.31
N LEU A 119 4.23 11.21 -10.05
CA LEU A 119 4.25 11.24 -11.50
C LEU A 119 5.32 12.21 -12.00
N VAL A 120 5.84 11.93 -13.19
CA VAL A 120 6.73 12.81 -13.96
C VAL A 120 6.15 13.05 -15.34
N LYS A 121 6.39 14.23 -15.90
CA LYS A 121 5.98 14.57 -17.26
C LYS A 121 7.16 14.37 -18.21
N GLU A 122 7.03 13.45 -19.15
CA GLU A 122 8.01 13.18 -20.20
C GLU A 122 7.36 13.39 -21.58
N ASP A 123 8.02 14.18 -22.43
CA ASP A 123 7.52 14.51 -23.78
C ASP A 123 6.06 15.02 -23.83
N GLY A 124 5.61 15.66 -22.74
CA GLY A 124 4.26 16.21 -22.60
C GLY A 124 3.20 15.21 -22.12
N ALA A 125 3.58 13.97 -21.78
CA ALA A 125 2.70 12.97 -21.19
C ALA A 125 3.06 12.75 -19.71
N TRP A 126 2.05 12.52 -18.87
CA TRP A 126 2.25 12.10 -17.49
C TRP A 126 2.53 10.60 -17.42
N LEU A 127 3.56 10.23 -16.67
CA LEU A 127 3.94 8.85 -16.39
C LEU A 127 3.98 8.66 -14.87
N LEU A 128 3.44 7.56 -14.37
CA LEU A 128 3.63 7.17 -12.96
C LEU A 128 5.10 6.82 -12.75
N ASP A 129 5.73 7.42 -11.75
CA ASP A 129 7.17 7.27 -11.45
C ASP A 129 7.44 6.58 -10.12
N THR A 130 6.71 6.97 -9.08
CA THR A 130 6.84 6.38 -7.74
C THR A 130 5.50 5.93 -7.22
N GLY A 131 5.50 4.90 -6.40
CA GLY A 131 4.32 4.46 -5.66
C GLY A 131 4.74 3.91 -4.31
N GLY A 132 3.92 4.18 -3.30
CA GLY A 132 4.14 3.62 -1.98
C GLY A 132 2.94 3.85 -1.07
N ALA A 133 3.03 3.36 0.16
CA ALA A 133 1.96 3.54 1.14
C ALA A 133 1.70 5.04 1.38
N ALA A 134 0.43 5.46 1.38
CA ALA A 134 0.06 6.78 1.89
C ALA A 134 0.11 6.79 3.43
N SER A 135 0.43 7.94 4.03
CA SER A 135 0.28 8.12 5.49
C SER A 135 -1.18 8.40 5.85
N ASP A 136 -1.65 7.82 6.95
CA ASP A 136 -2.97 8.13 7.51
C ASP A 136 -2.92 9.40 8.36
N ASP A 137 -4.07 10.08 8.44
CA ASP A 137 -4.29 11.11 9.45
C ASP A 137 -4.30 10.49 10.85
N VAL A 138 -3.32 10.87 11.68
CA VAL A 138 -3.25 10.42 13.07
C VAL A 138 -4.20 11.26 13.93
N PRO A 139 -5.20 10.64 14.60
CA PRO A 139 -6.12 11.38 15.46
C PRO A 139 -5.40 12.16 16.55
N GLU A 140 -5.87 13.38 16.85
CA GLU A 140 -5.28 14.20 17.89
C GLU A 140 -5.28 13.46 19.24
N GLY A 141 -4.12 13.42 19.90
CA GLY A 141 -3.95 12.73 21.17
C GLY A 141 -3.80 11.21 21.07
N ALA A 142 -3.74 10.64 19.86
CA ALA A 142 -3.32 9.26 19.68
C ALA A 142 -1.84 9.09 20.07
N ALA A 143 -1.52 7.99 20.74
CA ALA A 143 -0.14 7.64 21.02
C ALA A 143 0.57 7.19 19.74
N THR A 144 1.83 7.59 19.56
CA THR A 144 2.67 7.05 18.49
C THR A 144 3.46 5.84 19.01
N ILE A 145 3.44 4.76 18.22
CA ILE A 145 4.23 3.55 18.43
C ILE A 145 5.23 3.46 17.29
N GLU A 146 6.52 3.52 17.60
CA GLU A 146 7.56 3.44 16.56
C GLU A 146 7.67 1.99 16.08
N LEU A 147 7.55 1.80 14.77
CA LEU A 147 7.60 0.50 14.10
C LEU A 147 8.70 0.52 13.04
N ALA A 148 9.82 -0.15 13.31
CA ALA A 148 10.87 -0.36 12.31
C ALA A 148 10.52 -1.58 11.44
N LEU A 149 10.48 -1.39 10.13
CA LEU A 149 10.48 -2.49 9.15
C LEU A 149 11.93 -2.71 8.76
N ASN A 150 12.60 -3.59 9.48
CA ASN A 150 13.95 -4.03 9.11
C ASN A 150 13.82 -5.11 8.05
N GLU A 151 14.93 -5.44 7.39
CA GLU A 151 14.93 -6.56 6.44
C GLU A 151 14.41 -7.84 7.11
N PHE A 152 13.24 -8.28 6.69
CA PHE A 152 12.54 -9.48 7.16
C PHE A 152 12.22 -9.51 8.67
N SER A 153 12.13 -8.35 9.35
CA SER A 153 11.70 -8.32 10.76
C SER A 153 11.07 -7.00 11.17
N PHE A 154 10.08 -7.08 12.06
CA PHE A 154 9.51 -5.91 12.72
C PHE A 154 10.25 -5.59 14.02
N GLY A 155 10.53 -4.30 14.25
CA GLY A 155 11.03 -3.79 15.52
C GLY A 155 10.02 -2.82 16.13
N LEU A 156 9.36 -3.23 17.21
CA LEU A 156 8.49 -2.37 18.00
C LEU A 156 9.28 -1.71 19.14
N ASP A 157 9.03 -0.44 19.40
CA ASP A 157 9.59 0.22 20.59
C ASP A 157 8.94 -0.23 21.91
N ARG A 158 7.74 -0.80 21.83
CA ARG A 158 7.03 -1.48 22.92
C ARG A 158 6.00 -2.47 22.39
N GLU A 159 5.90 -3.63 23.04
CA GLU A 159 4.95 -4.70 22.68
C GLU A 159 3.67 -4.64 23.52
N SER A 160 3.63 -3.80 24.56
CA SER A 160 2.47 -3.62 25.43
C SER A 160 1.95 -2.20 25.29
N ILE A 161 0.82 -2.06 24.61
CA ILE A 161 0.22 -0.79 24.22
C ILE A 161 -1.01 -0.53 25.11
N PRO A 162 -1.10 0.64 25.79
CA PRO A 162 -2.21 0.91 26.71
C PRO A 162 -3.60 0.85 26.06
N ALA A 163 -4.59 0.35 26.80
CA ALA A 163 -5.99 0.38 26.42
C ALA A 163 -6.51 1.80 26.30
N GLY A 164 -7.42 1.93 25.34
CA GLY A 164 -7.88 3.18 24.76
C GLY A 164 -7.86 3.09 23.24
N GLY A 165 -7.08 2.16 22.67
CA GLY A 165 -7.03 1.82 21.24
C GLY A 165 -6.65 2.97 20.31
N ASN A 166 -6.34 4.14 20.89
CA ASN A 166 -6.06 5.38 20.19
C ASN A 166 -4.55 5.51 20.04
N PHE A 167 -3.99 4.73 19.13
CA PHE A 167 -2.59 4.82 18.74
C PHE A 167 -2.47 4.71 17.23
N ALA A 168 -1.34 5.18 16.71
CA ALA A 168 -0.91 4.95 15.35
C ALA A 168 0.49 4.34 15.36
N PHE A 169 0.78 3.48 14.40
CA PHE A 169 2.15 3.08 14.13
C PHE A 169 2.82 4.16 13.29
N ARG A 170 4.01 4.59 13.70
CA ARG A 170 4.94 5.30 12.81
C ARG A 170 5.88 4.27 12.22
N ALA A 171 5.50 3.74 11.06
CA ALA A 171 6.23 2.70 10.37
C ALA A 171 7.37 3.30 9.54
N HIS A 172 8.61 2.93 9.83
CA HIS A 172 9.77 3.32 9.03
C HIS A 172 10.44 2.09 8.43
N ASN A 173 10.53 2.06 7.10
CA ASN A 173 11.26 1.02 6.41
C ASN A 173 12.77 1.30 6.43
N ALA A 174 13.48 0.60 7.30
CA ALA A 174 14.94 0.61 7.41
C ALA A 174 15.61 -0.52 6.59
N GLY A 175 14.81 -1.36 5.94
CA GLY A 175 15.23 -2.40 5.01
C GLY A 175 15.55 -1.85 3.62
N LYS A 176 15.68 -2.78 2.67
CA LYS A 176 16.05 -2.58 1.28
C LYS A 176 14.95 -3.02 0.31
N GLN A 177 13.99 -3.80 0.78
CA GLN A 177 12.80 -4.18 0.03
C GLN A 177 11.60 -3.39 0.52
N ALA A 178 10.59 -3.24 -0.34
CA ALA A 178 9.30 -2.77 0.12
C ALA A 178 8.73 -3.77 1.13
N HIS A 179 8.08 -3.26 2.17
CA HIS A 179 7.43 -4.08 3.18
C HIS A 179 5.97 -3.69 3.29
N GLU A 180 5.17 -4.65 3.74
CA GLU A 180 3.83 -4.39 4.24
C GLU A 180 3.78 -4.54 5.76
N VAL A 181 2.76 -3.94 6.34
CA VAL A 181 2.37 -4.13 7.73
C VAL A 181 0.95 -4.62 7.71
N VAL A 182 0.71 -5.89 8.02
CA VAL A 182 -0.64 -6.45 8.20
C VAL A 182 -0.86 -6.71 9.68
N VAL A 183 -1.94 -6.16 10.24
CA VAL A 183 -2.30 -6.30 11.64
C VAL A 183 -3.41 -7.33 11.78
N VAL A 184 -3.13 -8.41 12.50
CA VAL A 184 -4.05 -9.53 12.70
C VAL A 184 -4.45 -9.59 14.17
N ARG A 185 -5.75 -9.68 14.45
CA ARG A 185 -6.25 -9.95 15.80
C ARG A 185 -6.18 -11.45 16.09
N VAL A 186 -5.67 -11.83 17.26
CA VAL A 186 -5.69 -13.23 17.71
C VAL A 186 -6.99 -13.47 18.49
N PRO A 187 -7.91 -14.34 18.01
CA PRO A 187 -9.11 -14.69 18.75
C PRO A 187 -8.80 -15.39 20.08
N GLU A 188 -9.71 -15.25 21.06
CA GLU A 188 -9.55 -15.93 22.35
C GLU A 188 -9.52 -17.45 22.16
N GLY A 189 -8.44 -18.08 22.64
CA GLY A 189 -8.25 -19.53 22.54
C GLY A 189 -7.57 -20.00 21.25
N SER A 190 -7.26 -19.09 20.32
CA SER A 190 -6.44 -19.36 19.13
C SER A 190 -4.96 -19.03 19.38
N SER A 191 -4.10 -19.66 18.60
CA SER A 191 -2.69 -19.28 18.47
C SER A 191 -2.50 -18.15 17.46
N ALA A 192 -1.35 -17.47 17.54
CA ALA A 192 -0.95 -16.47 16.53
C ALA A 192 -0.84 -17.08 15.13
N GLU A 193 -0.29 -18.30 15.01
CA GLU A 193 -0.16 -19.02 13.74
C GLU A 193 -1.52 -19.33 13.10
N GLU A 194 -2.49 -19.81 13.89
CA GLU A 194 -3.86 -20.05 13.40
C GLU A 194 -4.53 -18.75 12.93
N ALA A 195 -4.34 -17.64 13.65
CA ALA A 195 -4.93 -16.35 13.27
C ALA A 195 -4.31 -15.79 11.99
N VAL A 196 -2.98 -15.87 11.85
CA VAL A 196 -2.27 -15.45 10.63
C VAL A 196 -2.64 -16.33 9.45
N GLY A 197 -2.74 -17.65 9.66
CA GLY A 197 -3.20 -18.59 8.63
C GLY A 197 -4.60 -18.27 8.13
N ALA A 198 -5.54 -17.97 9.04
CA ALA A 198 -6.90 -17.58 8.66
C ALA A 198 -6.95 -16.29 7.83
N VAL A 199 -6.06 -15.32 8.07
CA VAL A 199 -5.93 -14.12 7.23
C VAL A 199 -5.31 -14.45 5.88
N ALA A 200 -4.26 -15.27 5.85
CA ALA A 200 -3.59 -15.69 4.61
C ALA A 200 -4.49 -16.53 3.69
N GLU A 201 -5.45 -17.27 4.26
CA GLU A 201 -6.45 -18.06 3.53
C GLU A 201 -7.75 -17.27 3.26
N GLU A 202 -7.78 -15.97 3.55
CA GLU A 202 -8.96 -15.08 3.40
C GLU A 202 -10.20 -15.52 4.21
N GLU A 203 -10.04 -16.40 5.20
CA GLU A 203 -11.11 -16.83 6.10
C GLU A 203 -11.45 -15.77 7.16
N ALA A 204 -10.55 -14.83 7.40
CA ALA A 204 -10.73 -13.68 8.29
C ALA A 204 -10.05 -12.43 7.71
N PRO A 205 -10.67 -11.23 7.84
CA PRO A 205 -10.00 -9.99 7.45
C PRO A 205 -8.94 -9.58 8.50
N PRO A 206 -7.83 -8.94 8.09
CA PRO A 206 -6.99 -8.22 9.02
C PRO A 206 -7.73 -7.02 9.64
N VAL A 207 -7.22 -6.51 10.75
CA VAL A 207 -7.79 -5.32 11.44
C VAL A 207 -7.16 -4.01 10.99
N GLY A 208 -6.14 -4.08 10.14
CA GLY A 208 -5.50 -2.95 9.48
C GLY A 208 -4.34 -3.43 8.64
N PHE A 209 -4.03 -2.72 7.56
CA PHE A 209 -2.87 -3.03 6.74
C PHE A 209 -2.31 -1.76 6.06
N LYS A 210 -1.01 -1.79 5.71
CA LYS A 210 -0.34 -0.84 4.81
C LYS A 210 0.59 -1.61 3.89
N VAL A 211 0.48 -1.39 2.59
CA VAL A 211 1.27 -2.07 1.56
C VAL A 211 2.23 -1.12 0.88
N PHE A 212 3.32 -1.67 0.31
CA PHE A 212 4.32 -0.90 -0.45
C PHE A 212 4.99 0.23 0.35
N ILE A 213 5.32 0.00 1.63
CA ILE A 213 6.14 0.95 2.38
C ILE A 213 7.57 0.83 1.81
N GLN A 214 7.95 1.79 0.95
CA GLN A 214 9.21 1.71 0.19
C GLN A 214 10.45 1.87 1.08
N PRO A 215 11.63 1.38 0.65
CA PRO A 215 12.88 1.58 1.39
C PRO A 215 13.14 3.05 1.75
N GLY A 216 13.39 3.31 3.04
CA GLY A 216 13.60 4.65 3.57
C GLY A 216 12.33 5.47 3.82
N GLN A 217 11.16 4.97 3.41
CA GLN A 217 9.87 5.64 3.64
C GLN A 217 9.49 5.57 5.13
N THR A 218 8.82 6.62 5.60
CA THR A 218 8.13 6.62 6.90
C THR A 218 6.67 6.95 6.64
N VAL A 219 5.76 6.12 7.15
CA VAL A 219 4.32 6.35 7.10
C VAL A 219 3.70 6.22 8.46
N ASP A 220 2.70 7.05 8.71
CA ASP A 220 1.82 6.87 9.84
C ASP A 220 0.66 5.94 9.43
N MET A 221 0.36 4.95 10.27
CA MET A 221 -0.73 3.99 10.09
C MET A 221 -1.68 4.11 11.27
N ALA A 222 -2.89 4.61 11.01
CA ALA A 222 -3.96 4.74 11.98
C ALA A 222 -4.99 3.63 11.78
N PHE A 223 -5.93 3.52 12.73
CA PHE A 223 -7.03 2.57 12.66
C PHE A 223 -8.36 3.32 12.62
N ASP A 224 -9.24 2.94 11.70
CA ASP A 224 -10.59 3.52 11.57
C ASP A 224 -11.39 3.41 12.88
N THR A 225 -11.14 2.32 13.61
CA THR A 225 -11.72 2.08 14.92
C THR A 225 -10.63 1.73 15.92
N PRO A 226 -10.71 2.26 17.16
CA PRO A 226 -9.75 1.91 18.20
C PRO A 226 -9.67 0.40 18.42
N LEU A 227 -8.46 -0.15 18.45
CA LEU A 227 -8.27 -1.57 18.71
C LEU A 227 -8.72 -1.94 20.13
N GLU A 228 -9.47 -3.03 20.23
CA GLU A 228 -9.90 -3.61 21.51
C GLU A 228 -8.69 -4.16 22.30
N ALA A 229 -8.87 -4.36 23.60
CA ALA A 229 -7.86 -5.09 24.38
C ALA A 229 -7.74 -6.54 23.89
N GLY A 230 -6.52 -7.03 23.75
CA GLY A 230 -6.25 -8.37 23.22
C GLY A 230 -4.84 -8.53 22.65
N SER A 231 -4.59 -9.73 22.12
CA SER A 231 -3.35 -10.07 21.42
C SER A 231 -3.49 -9.85 19.92
N TYR A 232 -2.41 -9.35 19.33
CA TYR A 232 -2.32 -9.01 17.91
C TYR A 232 -0.98 -9.47 17.34
N VAL A 233 -0.95 -9.65 16.03
CA VAL A 233 0.24 -10.01 15.25
C VAL A 233 0.45 -8.96 14.17
N LEU A 234 1.70 -8.54 13.99
CA LEU A 234 2.16 -7.87 12.78
C LEU A 234 2.79 -8.94 11.88
N VAL A 235 2.41 -8.96 10.61
CA VAL A 235 2.92 -9.91 9.61
C VAL A 235 3.18 -9.21 8.28
N CYS A 236 4.19 -9.67 7.55
CA CYS A 236 4.47 -9.31 6.16
C CYS A 236 4.53 -10.57 5.30
N PHE A 237 3.62 -10.68 4.34
CA PHE A 237 3.50 -11.79 3.40
C PHE A 237 4.22 -11.55 2.08
N PHE A 238 4.72 -10.32 1.84
CA PHE A 238 5.46 -10.02 0.61
C PHE A 238 6.61 -11.01 0.37
N PRO A 239 6.87 -11.38 -0.89
CA PRO A 239 7.97 -12.27 -1.23
C PRO A 239 9.31 -11.55 -1.16
N ASP A 240 10.37 -12.29 -0.85
CA ASP A 240 11.73 -11.82 -1.10
C ASP A 240 12.02 -11.86 -2.61
N VAL A 241 12.01 -10.70 -3.25
CA VAL A 241 12.25 -10.54 -4.69
C VAL A 241 13.70 -10.83 -5.10
N ASN A 242 14.62 -10.94 -4.14
CA ASN A 242 16.00 -11.37 -4.37
C ASN A 242 16.20 -12.87 -4.15
N ASP A 243 15.18 -13.59 -3.69
CA ASP A 243 15.18 -15.04 -3.53
C ASP A 243 14.62 -15.70 -4.79
N PRO A 244 15.38 -16.58 -5.48
CA PRO A 244 14.86 -17.31 -6.63
C PRO A 244 13.62 -18.17 -6.32
N GLU A 245 13.41 -18.56 -5.06
CA GLU A 245 12.23 -19.29 -4.60
C GLU A 245 11.08 -18.37 -4.18
N PHE A 246 11.27 -17.05 -4.21
CA PHE A 246 10.30 -16.03 -3.76
C PHE A 246 9.74 -16.32 -2.36
N THR A 247 10.58 -16.85 -1.46
CA THR A 247 10.20 -17.15 -0.08
C THR A 247 9.62 -15.89 0.58
N SER A 248 8.46 -16.03 1.21
CA SER A 248 7.76 -14.91 1.85
C SER A 248 8.55 -14.32 3.02
N HIS A 249 8.34 -13.04 3.31
CA HIS A 249 9.00 -12.37 4.43
C HIS A 249 8.62 -13.02 5.77
N ILE A 250 7.37 -13.47 5.95
CA ILE A 250 6.94 -14.25 7.12
C ILE A 250 7.73 -15.56 7.25
N GLU A 251 7.94 -16.31 6.17
CA GLU A 251 8.77 -17.54 6.20
C GLU A 251 10.23 -17.24 6.56
N LYS A 252 10.70 -16.01 6.30
CA LYS A 252 12.01 -15.50 6.74
C LYS A 252 12.01 -14.95 8.16
N GLY A 253 10.85 -14.88 8.82
CA GLY A 253 10.69 -14.47 10.21
C GLY A 253 10.08 -13.08 10.42
N MET A 254 9.52 -12.45 9.38
CA MET A 254 8.89 -11.12 9.47
C MET A 254 7.48 -11.20 10.08
N VAL A 255 7.46 -11.54 11.36
CA VAL A 255 6.25 -11.65 12.19
C VAL A 255 6.59 -11.27 13.63
N THR A 256 5.74 -10.50 14.29
CA THR A 256 5.89 -10.21 15.73
C THR A 256 4.53 -10.05 16.41
N GLU A 257 4.48 -10.31 17.71
CA GLU A 257 3.28 -10.18 18.53
C GLU A 257 3.29 -8.88 19.34
N PHE A 258 2.12 -8.32 19.58
CA PHE A 258 1.92 -7.25 20.55
C PHE A 258 0.57 -7.39 21.26
N VAL A 259 0.41 -6.68 22.39
CA VAL A 259 -0.79 -6.73 23.21
C VAL A 259 -1.31 -5.32 23.46
N VAL A 260 -2.63 -5.14 23.32
CA VAL A 260 -3.38 -3.95 23.75
C VAL A 260 -4.05 -4.27 25.10
N HIS A 261 -3.85 -3.46 26.15
CA HIS A 261 -4.21 -3.82 27.55
C HIS A 261 -5.07 -2.82 28.32
#